data_AF-A0A831LSA8-F1
#
_entry.id   AF-A0A831LSA8-F1
#
_cell.length_a   1.000
_cell.length_b   1.000
_cell.length_c   1.000
_cell.angle_alpha   90.00
_cell.angle_beta   90.00
_cell.angle_gamma   90.00
#
_symmetry.space_group_name_H-M   'P 1'
#
loop_
_entity.id
_entity.type
_entity.pdbx_description
1 polymer ?
#
loop_
_entity_poly.entity_id
_entity_poly.type
_entity_poly.pdbx_seq_one_letter_code
_entity_poly.pdbx_strand_id
1 'polypeptide(L)'
;PVIADVELESGEADVDTAALYAQIVVDRAELLRNLRQALQARSQVTLAEVVASHPLRHGLAELLTYLQLAAEWDETVVDEQQPDLIEWRTEEGTVRRARLPRIVFLRTNG
;
A
#
# COMPACT_ATOMS: atom_id res chain seq x y z
N PRO A 1 -22.33 57.99 -5.19
CA PRO A 1 -21.56 56.96 -4.43
C PRO A 1 -20.52 56.32 -5.35
N VAL A 2 -19.23 56.53 -5.04
CA VAL A 2 -18.10 55.93 -5.77
C VAL A 2 -17.83 54.59 -5.11
N ILE A 3 -17.94 53.48 -5.85
CA ILE A 3 -17.56 52.17 -5.33
C ILE A 3 -16.04 52.17 -5.26
N ALA A 4 -15.51 52.05 -4.05
CA ALA A 4 -14.09 51.92 -3.80
C ALA A 4 -13.58 50.60 -4.38
N ASP A 5 -12.41 50.72 -5.00
CA ASP A 5 -11.55 49.66 -5.50
C ASP A 5 -11.40 48.55 -4.44
N VAL A 6 -11.73 47.33 -4.80
CA VAL A 6 -11.37 46.15 -4.02
C VAL A 6 -10.34 45.42 -4.85
N GLU A 7 -9.07 45.60 -4.46
CA GLU A 7 -7.96 44.83 -4.98
C GLU A 7 -8.31 43.34 -4.86
N LEU A 8 -8.35 42.67 -6.00
CA LEU A 8 -8.36 41.21 -6.04
C LEU A 8 -7.00 40.76 -5.50
N GLU A 9 -6.96 40.34 -4.23
CA GLU A 9 -5.86 39.53 -3.72
C GLU A 9 -5.79 38.28 -4.58
N SER A 10 -4.85 38.29 -5.53
CA SER A 10 -4.46 37.09 -6.26
C SER A 10 -3.88 36.15 -5.22
N GLY A 11 -4.65 35.12 -4.87
CA GLY A 11 -4.18 34.07 -3.98
C GLY A 11 -3.02 33.35 -4.64
N GLU A 12 -1.81 33.84 -4.41
CA GLU A 12 -0.58 33.04 -4.50
C GLU A 12 -0.62 32.01 -3.38
N ALA A 13 -1.49 31.00 -3.55
CA ALA A 13 -1.26 29.72 -2.94
C ALA A 13 -0.05 29.14 -3.67
N ASP A 14 1.14 29.35 -3.09
CA ASP A 14 2.33 28.55 -3.38
C ASP A 14 1.97 27.11 -2.97
N VAL A 15 1.26 26.42 -3.87
CA VAL A 15 0.93 25.01 -3.71
C VAL A 15 2.26 24.30 -3.80
N ASP A 16 2.78 23.88 -2.64
CA ASP A 16 4.02 23.11 -2.56
C ASP A 16 3.84 21.78 -3.32
N THR A 17 4.15 21.83 -4.61
CA THR A 17 4.11 20.66 -5.49
C THR A 17 5.16 19.63 -5.10
N ALA A 18 6.10 19.94 -4.19
CA ALA A 18 7.05 18.96 -3.69
C ALA A 18 6.35 17.87 -2.85
N ALA A 19 5.22 18.18 -2.20
CA ALA A 19 4.40 17.19 -1.51
C ALA A 19 3.77 16.17 -2.50
N LEU A 20 3.46 16.60 -3.74
CA LEU A 20 3.00 15.69 -4.81
C LEU A 20 4.10 14.72 -5.27
N TYR A 21 5.38 15.10 -5.10
CA TYR A 21 6.54 14.29 -5.43
C TYR A 21 7.19 13.63 -4.22
N ALA A 22 6.50 13.55 -3.08
CA ALA A 22 6.98 12.79 -1.93
C ALA A 22 7.20 11.33 -2.37
N GLN A 23 8.46 11.00 -2.68
CA GLN A 23 8.85 9.64 -3.01
C GLN A 23 8.71 8.84 -1.72
N ILE A 24 7.60 8.11 -1.61
CA ILE A 24 7.40 7.16 -0.52
C ILE A 24 8.47 6.08 -0.68
N VAL A 25 9.49 6.13 0.19
CA VAL A 25 10.53 5.11 0.24
C VAL A 25 10.00 3.91 1.02
N VAL A 26 9.63 2.85 0.31
CA VAL A 26 9.20 1.59 0.92
C VAL A 26 10.43 0.71 1.21
N ASP A 27 10.60 0.28 2.46
CA ASP A 27 11.59 -0.76 2.80
C ASP A 27 11.08 -2.13 2.33
N ARG A 28 11.40 -2.46 1.07
CA ARG A 28 11.08 -3.77 0.47
C ARG A 28 11.66 -4.94 1.27
N ALA A 29 12.81 -4.76 1.92
CA ALA A 29 13.41 -5.81 2.73
C ALA A 29 12.60 -6.09 4.00
N GLU A 30 11.97 -5.07 4.59
CA GLU A 30 11.01 -5.25 5.69
C GLU A 30 9.79 -6.07 5.26
N LEU A 31 9.17 -5.72 4.13
CA LEU A 31 8.01 -6.47 3.62
C LEU A 31 8.34 -7.93 3.33
N LEU A 32 9.52 -8.17 2.76
CA LEU A 32 10.05 -9.51 2.53
C LEU A 32 10.27 -10.30 3.85
N ARG A 33 10.77 -9.64 4.90
CA ARG A 33 10.92 -10.26 6.23
C ARG A 33 9.56 -10.65 6.81
N ASN A 34 8.56 -9.75 6.74
CA ASN A 34 7.21 -10.01 7.25
C ASN A 34 6.59 -11.23 6.57
N LEU A 35 6.73 -11.33 5.25
CA LEU A 35 6.26 -12.49 4.48
C LEU A 35 6.95 -13.78 4.91
N ARG A 36 8.29 -13.78 5.01
CA ARG A 36 9.06 -14.95 5.44
C ARG A 36 8.71 -15.38 6.86
N GLN A 37 8.53 -14.44 7.78
CA GLN A 37 8.13 -14.72 9.15
C GLN A 37 6.75 -15.40 9.20
N ALA A 38 5.77 -14.90 8.43
CA ALA A 38 4.46 -15.52 8.34
C ALA A 38 4.55 -16.97 7.80
N LEU A 39 5.40 -17.18 6.80
CA LEU A 39 5.71 -18.49 6.23
C LEU A 39 6.60 -19.37 7.11
N GLN A 40 7.16 -18.91 8.23
CA GLN A 40 7.84 -19.81 9.18
C GLN A 40 6.83 -20.65 9.98
N ALA A 41 5.69 -20.05 10.35
CA ALA A 41 4.65 -20.70 11.13
C ALA A 41 3.68 -21.54 10.28
N ARG A 42 3.57 -21.28 8.97
CA ARG A 42 2.59 -21.91 8.06
C ARG A 42 3.24 -22.32 6.74
N SER A 43 2.73 -23.34 6.07
CA SER A 43 3.20 -23.74 4.72
C SER A 43 2.71 -22.79 3.63
N GLN A 44 1.66 -22.02 3.90
CA GLN A 44 1.08 -21.03 3.01
C GLN A 44 0.53 -19.84 3.80
N VAL A 45 0.47 -18.67 3.18
CA VAL A 45 -0.16 -17.47 3.75
C VAL A 45 -0.74 -16.59 2.65
N THR A 46 -1.88 -15.95 2.87
CA THR A 46 -2.41 -14.96 1.92
C THR A 46 -1.81 -13.58 2.16
N LEU A 47 -1.79 -12.73 1.12
CA LEU A 47 -1.39 -11.33 1.29
C LEU A 47 -2.27 -10.60 2.33
N ALA A 48 -3.57 -10.88 2.36
CA ALA A 48 -4.48 -10.31 3.36
C ALA A 48 -4.10 -10.72 4.79
N GLU A 49 -3.70 -11.97 5.02
CA GLU A 49 -3.22 -12.43 6.33
C GLU A 49 -1.89 -11.77 6.75
N VAL A 50 -0.97 -11.59 5.80
CA VAL A 50 0.30 -10.88 6.05
C VAL A 50 0.01 -9.44 6.46
N VAL A 51 -0.86 -8.74 5.73
CA VAL A 51 -1.23 -7.34 6.02
C VAL A 51 -2.03 -7.22 7.32
N ALA A 52 -2.88 -8.18 7.64
CA ALA A 52 -3.58 -8.20 8.93
C ALA A 52 -2.61 -8.32 10.12
N SER A 53 -1.52 -9.05 9.94
CA SER A 53 -0.48 -9.24 10.97
C SER A 53 0.54 -8.09 10.99
N HIS A 54 0.82 -7.49 9.83
CA HIS A 54 1.75 -6.39 9.62
C HIS A 54 1.06 -5.30 8.80
N PRO A 55 0.28 -4.40 9.45
CA PRO A 55 -0.49 -3.38 8.77
C PRO A 55 0.37 -2.45 7.91
N LEU A 56 -0.18 -2.05 6.76
CA LEU A 56 0.49 -1.14 5.84
C LEU A 56 0.69 0.24 6.51
N ARG A 57 1.93 0.71 6.56
CA ARG A 57 2.34 2.04 7.06
C ARG A 57 2.31 3.07 5.95
N HIS A 58 2.73 2.68 4.75
CA HIS A 58 2.77 3.55 3.56
C HIS A 58 1.67 3.22 2.55
N GLY A 59 0.67 2.45 2.98
CA GLY A 59 -0.57 2.20 2.24
C GLY A 59 -0.34 1.56 0.88
N LEU A 60 -0.84 2.19 -0.19
CA LEU A 60 -0.82 1.63 -1.54
C LEU A 60 0.59 1.32 -2.03
N ALA A 61 1.60 2.11 -1.63
CA ALA A 61 2.97 1.88 -2.05
C ALA A 61 3.48 0.50 -1.59
N GLU A 62 3.28 0.17 -0.31
CA GLU A 62 3.63 -1.15 0.23
C GLU A 62 2.77 -2.26 -0.37
N LEU A 63 1.48 -2.02 -0.60
CA LEU A 63 0.61 -2.99 -1.26
C LEU A 63 1.15 -3.33 -2.65
N LEU A 64 1.54 -2.33 -3.45
CA LEU A 64 2.15 -2.53 -4.76
C LEU A 64 3.48 -3.29 -4.64
N THR A 65 4.30 -2.98 -3.64
CA THR A 65 5.56 -3.71 -3.40
C THR A 65 5.30 -5.17 -3.02
N TYR A 66 4.26 -5.49 -2.24
CA TYR A 66 3.85 -6.87 -1.98
C TYR A 66 3.38 -7.60 -3.25
N LEU A 67 2.67 -6.91 -4.16
CA LEU A 67 2.27 -7.50 -5.44
C LEU A 67 3.48 -7.76 -6.35
N GLN A 68 4.48 -6.87 -6.35
CA GLN A 68 5.75 -7.10 -7.04
C GLN A 68 6.51 -8.28 -6.43
N LEU A 69 6.58 -8.36 -5.09
CA LEU A 69 7.16 -9.51 -4.40
C LEU A 69 6.47 -10.81 -4.79
N ALA A 70 5.13 -10.81 -4.90
CA ALA A 70 4.36 -11.98 -5.33
C ALA A 70 4.69 -12.42 -6.76
N ALA A 71 4.90 -11.47 -7.68
CA ALA A 71 5.30 -11.76 -9.05
C ALA A 71 6.73 -12.32 -9.18
N GLU A 72 7.59 -12.02 -8.20
CA GLU A 72 8.98 -12.52 -8.14
C GLU A 72 9.15 -13.75 -7.23
N TRP A 73 8.12 -14.13 -6.48
CA TRP A 73 8.18 -15.26 -5.55
C TRP A 73 8.12 -16.58 -6.31
N ASP A 74 8.93 -17.56 -5.90
CA ASP A 74 9.03 -18.84 -6.60
C ASP A 74 7.68 -19.58 -6.68
N GLU A 75 6.93 -19.57 -5.57
CA GLU A 75 5.64 -20.25 -5.48
C GLU A 75 4.53 -19.30 -5.00
N THR A 76 3.89 -18.63 -5.95
CA THR A 76 2.67 -17.82 -5.73
C THR A 76 1.49 -18.42 -6.47
N VAL A 77 0.34 -18.52 -5.80
CA VAL A 77 -0.95 -18.87 -6.41
C VAL A 77 -1.86 -17.65 -6.37
N VAL A 78 -2.51 -17.36 -7.51
CA VAL A 78 -3.52 -16.31 -7.63
C VAL A 78 -4.89 -16.97 -7.81
N ASP A 79 -5.78 -16.75 -6.85
CA ASP A 79 -7.18 -17.21 -6.91
C ASP A 79 -8.10 -16.03 -7.24
N GLU A 80 -8.57 -15.99 -8.49
CA GLU A 80 -9.49 -14.97 -8.99
C GLU A 80 -10.93 -15.19 -8.53
N GLN A 81 -11.30 -16.40 -8.10
CA GLN A 81 -12.67 -16.73 -7.69
C GLN A 81 -12.96 -16.27 -6.26
N GLN A 82 -11.92 -16.12 -5.44
CA GLN A 82 -12.04 -15.67 -4.05
C GLN A 82 -11.23 -14.39 -3.79
N PRO A 83 -11.74 -13.21 -4.19
CA PRO A 83 -11.03 -11.95 -4.02
C PRO A 83 -10.96 -11.55 -2.54
N ASP A 84 -9.80 -11.04 -2.13
CA ASP A 84 -9.59 -10.49 -0.80
C ASP A 84 -9.79 -8.96 -0.80
N LEU A 85 -10.23 -8.43 0.35
CA LEU A 85 -10.32 -7.00 0.62
C LEU A 85 -9.19 -6.61 1.57
N ILE A 86 -8.29 -5.74 1.11
CA ILE A 86 -7.22 -5.17 1.94
C ILE A 86 -7.59 -3.74 2.31
N GLU A 87 -7.60 -3.45 3.61
CA GLU A 87 -7.85 -2.11 4.14
C GLU A 87 -6.58 -1.53 4.77
N TRP A 88 -6.36 -0.24 4.57
CA TRP A 88 -5.30 0.50 5.27
C TRP A 88 -5.76 1.91 5.58
N ARG A 89 -5.08 2.56 6.53
CA ARG A 89 -5.33 3.95 6.90
C ARG A 89 -4.24 4.83 6.30
N THR A 90 -4.62 5.96 5.70
CA THR A 90 -3.66 6.99 5.26
C THR A 90 -3.18 7.81 6.45
N GLU A 91 -2.11 8.59 6.27
CA GLU A 91 -1.62 9.52 7.31
C GLU A 91 -2.70 10.52 7.75
N GLU A 92 -3.60 10.90 6.83
CA GLU A 92 -4.76 11.76 7.09
C GLU A 92 -5.91 11.06 7.86
N GLY A 93 -5.75 9.79 8.24
CA GLY A 93 -6.76 9.02 8.96
C GLY A 93 -7.85 8.39 8.10
N THR A 94 -7.84 8.63 6.79
CA THR A 94 -8.81 8.07 5.84
C THR A 94 -8.58 6.56 5.68
N VAL A 95 -9.64 5.77 5.80
CA VAL A 95 -9.59 4.34 5.47
C VAL A 95 -9.72 4.16 3.96
N ARG A 96 -8.73 3.50 3.36
CA ARG A 96 -8.69 3.09 1.96
C ARG A 96 -8.83 1.59 1.87
N ARG A 97 -9.32 1.12 0.73
CA ARG A 97 -9.62 -0.28 0.47
C ARG A 97 -9.18 -0.65 -0.94
N ALA A 98 -8.61 -1.84 -1.09
CA ALA A 98 -8.33 -2.46 -2.38
C ALA A 98 -8.97 -3.84 -2.42
N ARG A 99 -9.67 -4.14 -3.53
CA ARG A 99 -10.17 -5.48 -3.83
C ARG A 99 -9.30 -6.09 -4.91
N LEU A 100 -8.72 -7.24 -4.65
CA LEU A 100 -7.78 -7.92 -5.53
C LEU A 100 -8.07 -9.43 -5.51
N PRO A 101 -7.69 -10.18 -6.55
CA PRO A 101 -7.61 -11.64 -6.46
C PRO A 101 -6.84 -12.04 -5.21
N ARG A 102 -7.19 -13.18 -4.62
CA ARG A 102 -6.42 -13.68 -3.48
C ARG A 102 -5.04 -14.09 -3.96
N ILE A 103 -4.03 -13.53 -3.30
CA ILE A 103 -2.63 -13.85 -3.53
C ILE A 103 -2.18 -14.75 -2.39
N VAL A 104 -1.79 -15.99 -2.70
CA VAL A 104 -1.30 -16.97 -1.75
C VAL A 104 0.19 -17.20 -2.01
N PHE A 105 1.00 -16.97 -0.99
CA PHE A 105 2.41 -17.31 -1.01
C PHE A 105 2.59 -18.69 -0.38
N LEU A 106 3.38 -19.55 -1.03
CA LEU A 106 3.75 -20.85 -0.52
C LEU A 106 5.18 -20.80 0.02
N ARG A 107 5.46 -21.65 1.01
CA ARG A 107 6.81 -21.85 1.53
C ARG A 107 7.61 -22.61 0.50
N THR A 108 8.62 -21.96 -0.07
CA THR A 108 9.64 -22.65 -0.86
C THR A 108 10.40 -23.61 0.05
N ASN A 109 10.28 -24.92 -0.20
CA ASN A 109 11.15 -25.92 0.41
C ASN A 109 12.46 -25.91 -0.40
N GLY A 110 13.44 -25.12 0.07
CA GLY A 110 14.81 -25.20 -0.43
C GLY A 110 15.50 -26.50 -0.04
#